data_AF-A0A7W2M5P8-F1
#
_entry.id   AF-A0A7W2M5P8-F1
#
_cell.length_a   1.000
_cell.length_b   1.000
_cell.length_c   1.000
_cell.angle_alpha   90.00
_cell.angle_beta   90.00
_cell.angle_gamma   90.00
#
_symmetry.space_group_name_H-M   'P 1'
#
loop_
_entity.id
_entity.type
_entity.pdbx_description
1 polymer ?
#
loop_
_entity_poly.entity_id
_entity_poly.type
_entity_poly.pdbx_seq_one_letter_code
_entity_poly.pdbx_strand_id
1 'polypeptide(L)'
;MKHKKNGKLIENMRYFIGGFTWEGKSQIDRFIHEGIWENGYEEEKYANLFSQISIGDMFALKSTFVKGRKPNAKSYLRIKQIGIVTNLISKSSIGIKWLKSEEFELTDIKWYATTLEEITIGEDIKRIFGKAKNKQQMKDYLELLNSNKNIILTGAPGTGKTFLAKQIAKQMIGVQTDEELEDCGQFAFVQFHPSYDYTDFVEGLRPTAPDETGNIGFELRDGIFKSFCQKASESKLSDVIDNFDESWENLLSQVRNSIAQGVLTKIGSWDYGLSSKESLKYSSLNTPSQYNFTITKKNVYDAYQGKQARPSGAFQKDMEDVVNYLKSNFGLLEFVNKQENTKNGIKNFVFVIDEINRGEISKIFGELFFSIDPSYRGKKGAVKTQYSNLHDNEREVFFVPENVFIIGSMNDIDRSVESFDFAMRRRFTWVEITAEKSADNMNLPDKAKNKMANLNEQISLIEGLNNSYHIGAAYFLDSDGIPREDFNLVWDFRIEPLLKEYLRGYPDGEERIEILKKAYNA
;
A
#
# COMPACT_ATOMS: atom_id res chain seq x y z
N MET A 1 -14.78 -21.28 -36.68
CA MET A 1 -14.64 -22.16 -35.50
C MET A 1 -14.43 -21.31 -34.27
N LYS A 2 -15.13 -21.64 -33.18
CA LYS A 2 -15.35 -20.83 -31.97
C LYS A 2 -14.05 -20.58 -31.17
N HIS A 3 -13.79 -19.32 -30.82
CA HIS A 3 -13.08 -18.97 -29.59
C HIS A 3 -13.91 -17.96 -28.79
N LYS A 4 -14.89 -18.49 -28.04
CA LYS A 4 -15.37 -17.88 -26.80
C LYS A 4 -14.47 -18.42 -25.68
N LYS A 5 -13.67 -17.56 -25.05
CA LYS A 5 -13.35 -17.68 -23.62
C LYS A 5 -13.81 -16.37 -22.98
N ASN A 6 -15.08 -16.38 -22.61
CA ASN A 6 -15.72 -15.33 -21.83
C ASN A 6 -14.92 -15.13 -20.55
N GLY A 7 -14.61 -13.86 -20.24
CA GLY A 7 -14.54 -13.42 -18.86
C GLY A 7 -15.87 -13.82 -18.20
N LYS A 8 -15.78 -14.73 -17.24
CA LYS A 8 -16.88 -14.95 -16.32
C LYS A 8 -16.90 -13.74 -15.40
N LEU A 9 -17.98 -12.96 -15.51
CA LEU A 9 -18.43 -12.03 -14.49
C LEU A 9 -18.17 -12.64 -13.11
N ILE A 10 -17.56 -11.87 -12.22
CA ILE A 10 -17.49 -12.22 -10.80
C ILE A 10 -18.96 -12.19 -10.32
N GLU A 11 -19.59 -13.36 -10.25
CA GLU A 11 -20.92 -13.55 -9.67
C GLU A 11 -20.90 -13.08 -8.21
N ASN A 12 -22.02 -12.50 -7.75
CA ASN A 12 -22.22 -11.94 -6.41
C ASN A 12 -21.50 -12.74 -5.31
N MET A 13 -20.46 -12.14 -4.72
CA MET A 13 -19.74 -12.69 -3.56
C MET A 13 -20.75 -13.02 -2.45
N ARG A 14 -20.75 -14.28 -1.98
CA ARG A 14 -21.63 -14.76 -0.91
C ARG A 14 -20.88 -14.83 0.42
N TYR A 15 -21.64 -14.84 1.51
CA TYR A 15 -21.11 -14.72 2.86
C TYR A 15 -21.61 -15.88 3.72
N PHE A 16 -20.68 -16.64 4.27
CA PHE A 16 -20.98 -17.83 5.07
C PHE A 16 -20.35 -17.74 6.44
N ILE A 17 -20.96 -18.42 7.40
CA ILE A 17 -20.42 -18.53 8.76
C ILE A 17 -20.43 -19.96 9.25
N GLY A 18 -19.33 -20.33 9.91
CA GLY A 18 -19.06 -21.68 10.39
C GLY A 18 -18.85 -21.75 11.89
N GLY A 19 -19.45 -22.74 12.54
CA GLY A 19 -19.06 -23.18 13.87
C GLY A 19 -17.70 -23.88 13.84
N PHE A 20 -17.04 -23.97 15.00
CA PHE A 20 -15.71 -24.58 15.11
C PHE A 20 -15.58 -25.55 16.29
N THR A 21 -16.70 -26.01 16.84
CA THR A 21 -16.71 -26.89 18.01
C THR A 21 -17.49 -28.15 17.70
N TRP A 22 -16.88 -29.31 17.92
CA TRP A 22 -17.54 -30.62 17.90
C TRP A 22 -17.18 -31.40 19.14
N GLU A 23 -18.11 -32.20 19.64
CA GLU A 23 -17.89 -33.07 20.81
C GLU A 23 -17.28 -32.34 22.02
N GLY A 24 -17.59 -31.04 22.18
CA GLY A 24 -17.06 -30.20 23.26
C GLY A 24 -15.61 -29.72 23.06
N LYS A 25 -14.96 -29.98 21.92
CA LYS A 25 -13.60 -29.54 21.60
C LYS A 25 -13.60 -28.48 20.50
N SER A 26 -12.82 -27.42 20.71
CA SER A 26 -12.55 -26.40 19.70
C SER A 26 -11.58 -26.93 18.64
N GLN A 27 -11.87 -26.64 17.38
CA GLN A 27 -11.05 -26.99 16.21
C GLN A 27 -10.36 -25.77 15.60
N ILE A 28 -10.47 -24.60 16.24
CA ILE A 28 -10.03 -23.33 15.69
C ILE A 28 -8.54 -23.33 15.30
N ASP A 29 -7.66 -23.85 16.16
CA ASP A 29 -6.22 -23.83 15.91
C ASP A 29 -5.87 -24.68 14.70
N ARG A 30 -6.52 -25.85 14.57
CA ARG A 30 -6.39 -26.73 13.41
C ARG A 30 -6.85 -26.04 12.14
N PHE A 31 -8.04 -25.45 12.15
CA PHE A 31 -8.59 -24.77 10.98
C PHE A 31 -7.71 -23.63 10.49
N ILE A 32 -7.15 -22.85 11.42
CA ILE A 32 -6.28 -21.74 11.11
C ILE A 32 -4.93 -22.24 10.56
N HIS A 33 -4.37 -23.27 11.17
CA HIS A 33 -3.07 -23.82 10.77
C HIS A 33 -3.13 -24.55 9.43
N GLU A 34 -4.13 -25.40 9.22
CA GLU A 34 -4.30 -26.18 7.99
C GLU A 34 -4.90 -25.34 6.85
N GLY A 35 -5.56 -24.22 7.17
CA GLY A 35 -6.32 -23.44 6.20
C GLY A 35 -7.53 -24.19 5.66
N ILE A 36 -8.11 -25.09 6.46
CA ILE A 36 -9.25 -25.92 6.08
C ILE A 36 -10.34 -25.77 7.13
N TRP A 37 -11.56 -25.47 6.70
CA TRP A 37 -12.74 -25.59 7.54
C TRP A 37 -13.56 -26.78 7.09
N GLU A 38 -14.05 -27.57 8.03
CA GLU A 38 -15.00 -28.65 7.80
C GLU A 38 -16.19 -28.52 8.76
N ASN A 39 -17.29 -29.18 8.45
CA ASN A 39 -18.52 -29.02 9.23
C ASN A 39 -18.61 -29.94 10.47
N GLY A 40 -17.80 -31.00 10.53
CA GLY A 40 -17.79 -32.02 11.60
C GLY A 40 -19.02 -32.92 11.66
N TYR A 41 -19.75 -33.07 10.56
CA TYR A 41 -20.87 -34.00 10.41
C TYR A 41 -20.66 -34.89 9.19
N GLU A 42 -21.49 -35.93 9.06
CA GLU A 42 -21.55 -36.76 7.85
C GLU A 42 -21.80 -35.89 6.59
N GLU A 43 -21.27 -36.33 5.45
CA GLU A 43 -21.15 -35.52 4.22
C GLU A 43 -22.47 -34.92 3.72
N GLU A 44 -23.62 -35.50 4.10
CA GLU A 44 -24.93 -35.08 3.58
C GLU A 44 -25.55 -33.90 4.32
N LYS A 45 -25.21 -33.65 5.60
CA LYS A 45 -25.97 -32.72 6.46
C LYS A 45 -26.04 -31.28 5.92
N TYR A 46 -24.96 -30.81 5.29
CA TYR A 46 -24.88 -29.46 4.73
C TYR A 46 -24.57 -29.46 3.23
N ALA A 47 -24.73 -30.60 2.53
CA ALA A 47 -24.33 -30.74 1.13
C ALA A 47 -24.95 -29.68 0.20
N ASN A 48 -26.20 -29.28 0.46
CA ASN A 48 -26.90 -28.23 -0.30
C ASN A 48 -26.35 -26.81 -0.09
N LEU A 49 -25.79 -26.53 1.09
CA LEU A 49 -25.10 -25.25 1.36
C LEU A 49 -23.69 -25.29 0.77
N PHE A 50 -22.99 -26.42 0.86
CA PHE A 50 -21.67 -26.58 0.25
C PHE A 50 -21.70 -26.45 -1.28
N SER A 51 -22.75 -26.93 -1.94
CA SER A 51 -22.91 -26.76 -3.40
C SER A 51 -23.12 -25.31 -3.84
N GLN A 52 -23.42 -24.41 -2.89
CA GLN A 52 -23.64 -22.99 -3.12
C GLN A 52 -22.38 -22.14 -2.87
N ILE A 53 -21.37 -22.70 -2.20
CA ILE A 53 -20.10 -22.02 -1.90
C ILE A 53 -19.23 -22.02 -3.16
N SER A 54 -18.68 -20.86 -3.47
CA SER A 54 -17.75 -20.63 -4.58
C SER A 54 -16.39 -20.14 -4.08
N ILE A 55 -15.36 -20.38 -4.89
CA ILE A 55 -14.04 -19.78 -4.65
C ILE A 55 -14.19 -18.25 -4.71
N GLY A 56 -13.66 -17.56 -3.70
CA GLY A 56 -13.79 -16.12 -3.54
C GLY A 56 -14.86 -15.70 -2.54
N ASP A 57 -15.75 -16.61 -2.10
CA ASP A 57 -16.73 -16.29 -1.06
C ASP A 57 -16.07 -16.00 0.29
N MET A 58 -16.75 -15.19 1.11
CA MET A 58 -16.29 -14.86 2.46
C MET A 58 -16.81 -15.85 3.48
N PHE A 59 -15.95 -16.19 4.44
CA PHE A 59 -16.28 -17.14 5.50
C PHE A 59 -15.86 -16.60 6.87
N ALA A 60 -16.72 -16.69 7.90
CA ALA A 60 -16.33 -16.36 9.27
C ALA A 60 -16.50 -17.53 10.24
N LEU A 61 -15.50 -17.75 11.09
CA LEU A 61 -15.63 -18.63 12.25
C LEU A 61 -16.39 -17.91 13.35
N LYS A 62 -17.48 -18.54 13.83
CA LYS A 62 -18.36 -17.96 14.83
C LYS A 62 -18.64 -18.87 16.01
N SER A 63 -18.93 -18.23 17.13
CA SER A 63 -19.56 -18.86 18.31
C SER A 63 -20.72 -17.99 18.77
N THR A 64 -21.75 -18.61 19.33
CA THR A 64 -22.95 -17.93 19.80
C THR A 64 -23.18 -18.22 21.27
N PHE A 65 -23.49 -17.19 22.05
CA PHE A 65 -23.78 -17.33 23.49
C PHE A 65 -24.75 -16.25 23.96
N VAL A 66 -25.28 -16.42 25.17
CA VAL A 66 -26.20 -15.47 25.79
C VAL A 66 -25.52 -14.85 27.00
N LYS A 67 -25.55 -13.52 27.15
CA LYS A 67 -25.09 -12.81 28.35
C LYS A 67 -26.28 -12.11 29.02
N GLY A 68 -26.24 -12.03 30.35
CA GLY A 68 -27.26 -11.40 31.19
C GLY A 68 -28.24 -12.38 31.83
N ARG A 69 -29.15 -11.85 32.65
CA ARG A 69 -30.21 -12.61 33.33
C ARG A 69 -31.56 -12.29 32.70
N LYS A 70 -32.45 -13.28 32.63
CA LYS A 70 -33.83 -13.06 32.18
C LYS A 70 -34.52 -12.00 33.07
N PRO A 71 -35.35 -11.10 32.51
CA PRO A 71 -35.81 -11.07 31.12
C PRO A 71 -34.86 -10.36 30.13
N ASN A 72 -33.79 -9.70 30.60
CA ASN A 72 -32.92 -8.84 29.79
C ASN A 72 -31.71 -9.58 29.18
N ALA A 73 -31.78 -10.90 29.03
CA ALA A 73 -30.69 -11.68 28.46
C ALA A 73 -30.57 -11.36 26.96
N LYS A 74 -29.36 -11.05 26.49
CA LYS A 74 -29.07 -10.74 25.08
C LYS A 74 -28.25 -11.85 24.44
N SER A 75 -28.56 -12.16 23.18
CA SER A 75 -27.79 -13.05 22.34
C SER A 75 -26.59 -12.33 21.72
N TYR A 76 -25.44 -12.99 21.71
CA TYR A 76 -24.19 -12.48 21.16
C TYR A 76 -23.68 -13.44 20.09
N LEU A 77 -23.18 -12.86 19.00
CA LEU A 77 -22.39 -13.54 17.98
C LEU A 77 -20.94 -13.09 18.11
N ARG A 78 -20.03 -14.03 18.36
CA ARG A 78 -18.60 -13.76 18.44
C ARG A 78 -17.92 -14.30 17.19
N ILE A 79 -17.26 -13.40 16.48
CA ILE A 79 -16.48 -13.71 15.28
C ILE A 79 -15.03 -13.89 15.70
N LYS A 80 -14.50 -15.09 15.46
CA LYS A 80 -13.15 -15.48 15.84
C LYS A 80 -12.14 -15.21 14.73
N GLN A 81 -12.54 -15.48 13.49
CA GLN A 81 -11.68 -15.30 12.33
C GLN A 81 -12.52 -15.12 11.08
N ILE A 82 -12.01 -14.36 10.12
CA ILE A 82 -12.62 -14.19 8.80
C ILE A 82 -11.62 -14.63 7.74
N GLY A 83 -12.08 -15.28 6.68
CA GLY A 83 -11.26 -15.77 5.59
C GLY A 83 -11.99 -15.74 4.25
N ILE A 84 -11.26 -16.09 3.20
CA ILE A 84 -11.75 -16.19 1.83
C ILE A 84 -11.61 -17.64 1.39
N VAL A 85 -12.66 -18.19 0.78
CA VAL A 85 -12.67 -19.56 0.26
C VAL A 85 -11.71 -19.64 -0.94
N THR A 86 -10.73 -20.54 -0.86
CA THR A 86 -9.71 -20.73 -1.90
C THR A 86 -9.95 -21.94 -2.78
N ASN A 87 -10.61 -22.97 -2.25
CA ASN A 87 -10.88 -24.21 -2.95
C ASN A 87 -12.01 -24.99 -2.26
N LEU A 88 -12.77 -25.74 -3.06
CA LEU A 88 -13.80 -26.65 -2.58
C LEU A 88 -13.16 -28.05 -2.47
N ILE A 89 -13.02 -28.58 -1.26
CA ILE A 89 -12.31 -29.85 -1.02
C ILE A 89 -13.30 -31.01 -1.11
N SER A 90 -14.43 -30.92 -0.41
CA SER A 90 -15.49 -31.93 -0.42
C SER A 90 -16.86 -31.29 -0.16
N LYS A 91 -17.90 -32.12 -0.02
CA LYS A 91 -19.24 -31.68 0.42
C LYS A 91 -19.32 -31.35 1.91
N SER A 92 -18.22 -31.49 2.65
CA SER A 92 -18.12 -31.23 4.08
C SER A 92 -16.91 -30.39 4.47
N SER A 93 -15.99 -30.09 3.54
CA SER A 93 -14.81 -29.25 3.80
C SER A 93 -14.44 -28.29 2.65
N ILE A 94 -13.92 -27.13 3.03
CA ILE A 94 -13.45 -26.06 2.15
C ILE A 94 -12.08 -25.57 2.62
N GLY A 95 -11.24 -25.19 1.67
CA GLY A 95 -10.00 -24.49 1.98
C GLY A 95 -10.24 -22.98 2.07
N ILE A 96 -9.63 -22.36 3.06
CA ILE A 96 -9.82 -20.97 3.44
C ILE A 96 -8.47 -20.31 3.67
N LYS A 97 -8.25 -19.17 3.01
CA LYS A 97 -7.19 -18.23 3.35
C LYS A 97 -7.69 -17.29 4.44
N TRP A 98 -7.30 -17.54 5.68
CA TRP A 98 -7.66 -16.70 6.82
C TRP A 98 -6.99 -15.32 6.72
N LEU A 99 -7.78 -14.28 6.95
CA LEU A 99 -7.33 -12.89 7.02
C LEU A 99 -6.96 -12.57 8.47
N LYS A 100 -5.87 -11.84 8.72
CA LYS A 100 -5.54 -11.38 10.08
C LYS A 100 -6.64 -10.41 10.56
N SER A 101 -7.57 -10.92 11.38
CA SER A 101 -8.68 -10.17 11.98
C SER A 101 -8.67 -10.31 13.50
N GLU A 102 -9.02 -9.24 14.21
CA GLU A 102 -9.23 -9.28 15.65
C GLU A 102 -10.56 -9.97 15.96
N GLU A 103 -10.63 -10.62 17.11
CA GLU A 103 -11.88 -11.18 17.62
C GLU A 103 -12.81 -10.07 18.09
N PHE A 104 -14.09 -10.14 17.70
CA PHE A 104 -15.11 -9.18 18.14
C PHE A 104 -16.46 -9.84 18.39
N GLU A 105 -17.28 -9.16 19.19
CA GLU A 105 -18.63 -9.60 19.55
C GLU A 105 -19.67 -8.62 18.99
N LEU A 106 -20.76 -9.16 18.46
CA LEU A 106 -21.92 -8.43 17.97
C LEU A 106 -23.15 -8.80 18.80
N THR A 107 -23.98 -7.81 19.09
CA THR A 107 -25.33 -7.95 19.68
C THR A 107 -26.36 -7.37 18.74
N ASP A 108 -27.65 -7.63 19.01
CA ASP A 108 -28.75 -7.11 18.20
C ASP A 108 -28.54 -7.47 16.72
N ILE A 109 -28.27 -8.77 16.48
CA ILE A 109 -27.97 -9.39 15.19
C ILE A 109 -28.81 -10.67 15.02
N LYS A 110 -29.05 -11.15 13.80
CA LYS A 110 -29.76 -12.42 13.58
C LYS A 110 -29.11 -13.54 14.41
N TRP A 111 -29.94 -14.41 14.96
CA TRP A 111 -29.48 -15.60 15.65
C TRP A 111 -29.02 -16.67 14.66
N TYR A 112 -27.70 -16.80 14.50
CA TYR A 112 -27.06 -17.81 13.65
C TYR A 112 -26.65 -19.04 14.45
N ALA A 113 -27.61 -19.91 14.77
CA ALA A 113 -27.41 -21.03 15.70
C ALA A 113 -26.73 -22.24 15.07
N THR A 114 -26.86 -22.45 13.76
CA THR A 114 -26.43 -23.70 13.13
C THR A 114 -24.93 -23.70 12.85
N THR A 115 -24.37 -24.86 12.50
CA THR A 115 -22.93 -25.00 12.26
C THR A 115 -22.49 -24.34 10.96
N LEU A 116 -23.35 -24.27 9.96
CA LEU A 116 -23.07 -23.59 8.70
C LEU A 116 -24.32 -22.82 8.25
N GLU A 117 -24.19 -21.50 8.12
CA GLU A 117 -25.26 -20.66 7.56
C GLU A 117 -24.70 -19.71 6.52
N GLU A 118 -25.51 -19.45 5.51
CA GLU A 118 -25.33 -18.27 4.68
C GLU A 118 -25.94 -17.03 5.35
N ILE A 119 -25.25 -15.92 5.20
CA ILE A 119 -25.71 -14.60 5.59
C ILE A 119 -26.23 -13.87 4.35
N THR A 120 -27.52 -13.55 4.37
CA THR A 120 -28.19 -12.78 3.31
C THR A 120 -28.66 -11.39 3.78
N ILE A 121 -28.60 -11.12 5.09
CA ILE A 121 -28.97 -9.83 5.67
C ILE A 121 -27.81 -8.85 5.48
N GLY A 122 -28.03 -7.80 4.67
CA GLY A 122 -26.99 -6.83 4.30
C GLY A 122 -26.31 -6.14 5.50
N GLU A 123 -27.08 -5.78 6.52
CA GLU A 123 -26.55 -5.16 7.75
C GLU A 123 -25.60 -6.11 8.50
N ASP A 124 -25.98 -7.38 8.63
CA ASP A 124 -25.18 -8.40 9.31
C ASP A 124 -23.88 -8.68 8.51
N ILE A 125 -23.97 -8.73 7.17
CA ILE A 125 -22.80 -8.81 6.29
C ILE A 125 -21.85 -7.65 6.56
N LYS A 126 -22.36 -6.41 6.60
CA LYS A 126 -21.54 -5.20 6.82
C LYS A 126 -20.86 -5.24 8.19
N ARG A 127 -21.59 -5.63 9.23
CA ARG A 127 -21.07 -5.70 10.61
C ARG A 127 -20.05 -6.81 10.83
N ILE A 128 -20.21 -7.95 10.15
CA ILE A 128 -19.30 -9.10 10.28
C ILE A 128 -18.11 -8.95 9.32
N PHE A 129 -18.37 -8.70 8.05
CA PHE A 129 -17.36 -8.80 6.99
C PHE A 129 -16.84 -7.46 6.47
N GLY A 130 -17.52 -6.34 6.74
CA GLY A 130 -17.20 -5.04 6.12
C GLY A 130 -15.74 -4.62 6.29
N LYS A 131 -15.20 -4.71 7.52
CA LYS A 131 -13.79 -4.39 7.79
C LYS A 131 -12.83 -5.32 7.04
N ALA A 132 -13.14 -6.62 7.00
CA ALA A 132 -12.31 -7.62 6.34
C ALA A 132 -12.32 -7.47 4.80
N LYS A 133 -13.49 -7.18 4.22
CA LYS A 133 -13.67 -6.89 2.79
C LYS A 133 -12.84 -5.66 2.38
N ASN A 134 -12.96 -4.56 3.13
CA ASN A 134 -12.19 -3.35 2.86
C ASN A 134 -10.68 -3.60 2.96
N LYS A 135 -10.25 -4.38 3.96
CA LYS A 135 -8.83 -4.75 4.14
C LYS A 135 -8.32 -5.62 3.00
N GLN A 136 -9.12 -6.57 2.50
CA GLN A 136 -8.76 -7.39 1.35
C GLN A 136 -8.66 -6.54 0.09
N GLN A 137 -9.65 -5.70 -0.18
CA GLN A 137 -9.64 -4.83 -1.36
C GLN A 137 -8.43 -3.89 -1.35
N MET A 138 -8.09 -3.31 -0.18
CA MET A 138 -6.88 -2.52 -0.02
C MET A 138 -5.61 -3.32 -0.32
N LYS A 139 -5.57 -4.58 0.15
CA LYS A 139 -4.47 -5.49 -0.16
C LYS A 139 -4.33 -5.75 -1.66
N ASP A 140 -5.44 -5.89 -2.38
CA ASP A 140 -5.41 -6.08 -3.83
C ASP A 140 -4.81 -4.85 -4.54
N TYR A 141 -5.15 -3.63 -4.11
CA TYR A 141 -4.53 -2.41 -4.62
C TYR A 141 -3.02 -2.34 -4.31
N LEU A 142 -2.61 -2.74 -3.11
CA LEU A 142 -1.20 -2.78 -2.73
C LEU A 142 -0.41 -3.83 -3.53
N GLU A 143 -0.98 -5.00 -3.77
CA GLU A 143 -0.37 -6.04 -4.61
C GLU A 143 -0.24 -5.58 -6.07
N LEU A 144 -1.27 -4.91 -6.58
CA LEU A 144 -1.27 -4.33 -7.92
C LEU A 144 -0.19 -3.24 -8.07
N LEU A 145 -0.12 -2.31 -7.11
CA LEU A 145 0.88 -1.25 -7.12
C LEU A 145 2.29 -1.81 -6.94
N ASN A 146 2.46 -2.82 -6.08
CA ASN A 146 3.77 -3.42 -5.85
C ASN A 146 4.29 -4.17 -7.08
N SER A 147 3.42 -4.87 -7.80
CA SER A 147 3.77 -5.63 -9.00
C SER A 147 3.97 -4.75 -10.22
N ASN A 148 3.21 -3.66 -10.37
CA ASN A 148 3.22 -2.84 -11.57
C ASN A 148 3.93 -1.49 -11.41
N LYS A 149 4.27 -1.06 -10.18
CA LYS A 149 4.91 0.22 -9.82
C LYS A 149 4.10 1.49 -10.14
N ASN A 150 3.30 1.48 -11.20
CA ASN A 150 2.48 2.60 -11.62
C ASN A 150 1.03 2.15 -11.85
N ILE A 151 0.09 2.83 -11.21
CA ILE A 151 -1.34 2.59 -11.43
C ILE A 151 -2.05 3.91 -11.76
N ILE A 152 -3.13 3.82 -12.53
CA ILE A 152 -4.06 4.93 -12.77
C ILE A 152 -5.42 4.51 -12.22
N LEU A 153 -5.94 5.28 -11.28
CA LEU A 153 -7.31 5.22 -10.80
C LEU A 153 -8.18 6.07 -11.72
N THR A 154 -9.08 5.44 -12.47
CA THR A 154 -9.97 6.09 -13.44
C THR A 154 -11.42 5.89 -13.04
N GLY A 155 -12.33 6.70 -13.59
CA GLY A 155 -13.76 6.55 -13.37
C GLY A 155 -14.49 7.88 -13.28
N ALA A 156 -15.79 7.78 -13.08
CA ALA A 156 -16.69 8.91 -12.99
C ALA A 156 -16.35 9.89 -11.84
N PRO A 157 -16.80 11.15 -11.89
CA PRO A 157 -16.52 12.11 -10.83
C PRO A 157 -17.18 11.70 -9.50
N GLY A 158 -16.52 12.04 -8.39
CA GLY A 158 -17.02 11.72 -7.04
C GLY A 158 -16.85 10.25 -6.63
N THR A 159 -16.10 9.43 -7.37
CA THR A 159 -15.82 8.03 -6.98
C THR A 159 -14.69 7.88 -5.95
N GLY A 160 -14.10 8.99 -5.49
CA GLY A 160 -13.11 9.00 -4.41
C GLY A 160 -11.70 8.56 -4.79
N LYS A 161 -11.31 8.71 -6.06
CA LYS A 161 -10.01 8.28 -6.59
C LYS A 161 -8.84 8.93 -5.84
N THR A 162 -8.86 10.25 -5.65
CA THR A 162 -7.82 10.99 -4.91
C THR A 162 -7.71 10.52 -3.46
N PHE A 163 -8.86 10.33 -2.79
CA PHE A 163 -8.90 9.79 -1.43
C PHE A 163 -8.31 8.37 -1.38
N LEU A 164 -8.71 7.50 -2.30
CA LEU A 164 -8.20 6.13 -2.40
C LEU A 164 -6.69 6.11 -2.67
N ALA A 165 -6.18 6.98 -3.54
CA ALA A 165 -4.74 7.11 -3.81
C ALA A 165 -3.96 7.43 -2.52
N LYS A 166 -4.43 8.38 -1.71
CA LYS A 166 -3.85 8.68 -0.40
C LYS A 166 -3.92 7.48 0.54
N GLN A 167 -5.04 6.76 0.61
CA GLN A 167 -5.16 5.57 1.47
C GLN A 167 -4.18 4.46 1.06
N ILE A 168 -4.03 4.21 -0.25
CA ILE A 168 -3.04 3.24 -0.77
C ILE A 168 -1.63 3.69 -0.38
N ALA A 169 -1.31 4.99 -0.53
CA ALA A 169 -0.01 5.53 -0.14
C ALA A 169 0.29 5.34 1.36
N LYS A 170 -0.68 5.66 2.23
CA LYS A 170 -0.56 5.46 3.69
C LYS A 170 -0.25 4.02 4.04
N GLN A 171 -1.01 3.08 3.49
CA GLN A 171 -0.80 1.65 3.74
C GLN A 171 0.53 1.14 3.16
N MET A 172 0.96 1.66 2.02
CA MET A 172 2.22 1.27 1.38
C MET A 172 3.47 1.78 2.13
N ILE A 173 3.36 2.97 2.72
CA ILE A 173 4.42 3.61 3.51
C ILE A 173 4.42 3.08 4.95
N GLY A 174 3.25 2.76 5.50
CA GLY A 174 3.07 2.28 6.87
C GLY A 174 2.62 3.35 7.88
N VAL A 175 2.02 4.44 7.40
CA VAL A 175 1.47 5.54 8.23
C VAL A 175 -0.05 5.43 8.35
N GLN A 176 -0.65 6.10 9.34
CA GLN A 176 -2.08 6.03 9.63
C GLN A 176 -2.82 7.33 9.29
N THR A 177 -2.22 8.48 9.57
CA THR A 177 -2.85 9.79 9.36
C THR A 177 -2.35 10.48 8.10
N ASP A 178 -3.09 11.48 7.63
CA ASP A 178 -2.70 12.29 6.48
C ASP A 178 -1.55 13.25 6.86
N GLU A 179 -1.50 13.70 8.11
CA GLU A 179 -0.36 14.48 8.66
C GLU A 179 0.93 13.65 8.65
N GLU A 180 0.90 12.42 9.18
CA GLU A 180 2.04 11.51 9.13
C GLU A 180 2.50 11.21 7.69
N LEU A 181 1.54 11.14 6.76
CA LEU A 181 1.84 10.92 5.35
C LEU A 181 2.60 12.11 4.75
N GLU A 182 2.20 13.34 5.04
CA GLU A 182 2.87 14.53 4.52
C GLU A 182 4.26 14.73 5.16
N ASP A 183 4.40 14.41 6.44
CA ASP A 183 5.64 14.62 7.20
C ASP A 183 6.68 13.50 7.03
N CYS A 184 6.31 12.32 6.54
CA CYS A 184 7.23 11.17 6.45
C CYS A 184 8.35 11.34 5.42
N GLY A 185 8.26 12.33 4.52
CA GLY A 185 9.22 12.55 3.43
C GLY A 185 9.24 11.46 2.34
N GLN A 186 8.40 10.42 2.47
CA GLN A 186 8.25 9.30 1.52
C GLN A 186 7.06 9.51 0.56
N PHE A 187 6.29 10.58 0.75
CA PHE A 187 5.11 10.89 -0.03
C PHE A 187 5.26 12.24 -0.74
N ALA A 188 4.74 12.33 -1.95
CA ALA A 188 4.55 13.58 -2.64
C ALA A 188 3.24 13.55 -3.42
N PHE A 189 2.57 14.70 -3.48
CA PHE A 189 1.29 14.88 -4.15
C PHE A 189 1.37 16.10 -5.05
N VAL A 190 0.97 15.93 -6.31
CA VAL A 190 0.81 17.02 -7.27
C VAL A 190 -0.51 16.87 -8.00
N GLN A 191 -1.05 17.98 -8.48
CA GLN A 191 -2.19 17.99 -9.38
C GLN A 191 -1.74 18.57 -10.72
N PHE A 192 -1.96 17.84 -11.81
CA PHE A 192 -1.65 18.35 -13.14
C PHE A 192 -2.70 19.35 -13.61
N HIS A 193 -2.22 20.37 -14.32
CA HIS A 193 -3.03 21.39 -14.97
C HIS A 193 -2.45 21.69 -16.36
N PRO A 194 -3.20 22.33 -17.28
CA PRO A 194 -2.76 22.52 -18.66
C PRO A 194 -1.42 23.24 -18.83
N SER A 195 -1.06 24.10 -17.88
CA SER A 195 0.22 24.82 -17.87
C SER A 195 1.37 24.09 -17.18
N TYR A 196 1.17 22.87 -16.68
CA TYR A 196 2.19 22.11 -15.95
C TYR A 196 3.19 21.54 -16.95
N ASP A 197 4.49 21.70 -16.71
CA ASP A 197 5.51 21.36 -17.70
C ASP A 197 6.72 20.56 -17.14
N TYR A 198 7.65 20.24 -18.04
CA TYR A 198 8.88 19.52 -17.72
C TYR A 198 9.73 20.26 -16.68
N THR A 199 9.75 21.59 -16.73
CA THR A 199 10.61 22.40 -15.86
C THR A 199 10.14 22.41 -14.42
N ASP A 200 8.84 22.26 -14.19
CA ASP A 200 8.27 22.09 -12.85
C ASP A 200 8.44 20.66 -12.32
N PHE A 201 8.40 19.68 -13.21
CA PHE A 201 8.37 18.26 -12.83
C PHE A 201 9.76 17.62 -12.71
N VAL A 202 10.63 17.86 -13.69
CA VAL A 202 11.93 17.18 -13.85
C VAL A 202 13.06 18.11 -13.48
N GLU A 203 13.31 19.16 -14.28
CA GLU A 203 14.30 20.18 -13.99
C GLU A 203 14.17 21.34 -14.99
N GLY A 204 14.59 22.54 -14.59
CA GLY A 204 14.68 23.66 -15.51
C GLY A 204 15.36 24.88 -14.92
N LEU A 205 15.58 25.87 -15.78
CA LEU A 205 16.19 27.13 -15.37
C LEU A 205 15.18 27.98 -14.61
N ARG A 206 15.61 28.55 -13.49
CA ARG A 206 14.85 29.49 -12.67
C ARG A 206 15.68 30.75 -12.44
N PRO A 207 15.07 31.95 -12.48
CA PRO A 207 15.79 33.19 -12.26
C PRO A 207 16.31 33.25 -10.82
N THR A 208 17.53 33.74 -10.63
CA THR A 208 18.10 34.02 -9.31
C THR A 208 17.70 35.42 -8.84
N ALA A 209 17.90 35.71 -7.55
CA ALA A 209 17.82 37.09 -7.08
C ALA A 209 18.83 37.98 -7.85
N PRO A 210 18.52 39.26 -8.07
CA PRO A 210 19.46 40.18 -8.70
C PRO A 210 20.77 40.22 -7.93
N ASP A 211 21.89 40.20 -8.63
CA ASP A 211 23.21 40.43 -8.01
C ASP A 211 23.37 41.88 -7.55
N GLU A 212 24.52 42.21 -6.94
CA GLU A 212 24.83 43.56 -6.47
C GLU A 212 24.80 44.63 -7.58
N THR A 213 24.88 44.21 -8.84
CA THR A 213 24.80 45.08 -10.03
C THR A 213 23.40 45.15 -10.64
N GLY A 214 22.42 44.44 -10.07
CA GLY A 214 21.04 44.38 -10.52
C GLY A 214 20.77 43.39 -11.66
N ASN A 215 21.74 42.55 -12.03
CA ASN A 215 21.57 41.56 -13.09
C ASN A 215 20.87 40.30 -12.55
N ILE A 216 19.92 39.77 -13.31
CA ILE A 216 19.21 38.53 -13.00
C ILE A 216 19.95 37.37 -13.68
N GLY A 217 20.46 36.43 -12.88
CA GLY A 217 21.01 35.17 -13.35
C GLY A 217 19.95 34.09 -13.52
N PHE A 218 20.36 32.93 -14.02
CA PHE A 218 19.54 31.72 -14.04
C PHE A 218 20.32 30.58 -13.39
N GLU A 219 19.65 29.80 -12.56
CA GLU A 219 20.18 28.58 -11.99
C GLU A 219 19.33 27.38 -12.41
N LEU A 220 19.97 26.24 -12.59
CA LEU A 220 19.27 24.98 -12.81
C LEU A 220 18.66 24.53 -11.48
N ARG A 221 17.35 24.27 -11.47
CA ARG A 221 16.66 23.70 -10.32
C ARG A 221 16.00 22.38 -10.68
N ASP A 222 16.09 21.44 -9.77
CA ASP A 222 15.37 20.19 -9.85
C ASP A 222 13.87 20.43 -9.65
N GLY A 223 13.08 19.78 -10.50
CA GLY A 223 11.64 19.71 -10.37
C GLY A 223 11.21 18.72 -9.30
N ILE A 224 9.94 18.77 -8.93
CA ILE A 224 9.40 18.04 -7.78
C ILE A 224 9.61 16.52 -7.88
N PHE A 225 9.50 15.94 -9.07
CA PHE A 225 9.65 14.50 -9.26
C PHE A 225 11.12 14.06 -9.27
N LYS A 226 12.02 14.86 -9.86
CA LYS A 226 13.46 14.58 -9.83
C LYS A 226 13.99 14.62 -8.39
N SER A 227 13.65 15.69 -7.63
CA SER A 227 14.02 15.79 -6.21
C SER A 227 13.44 14.65 -5.37
N PHE A 228 12.19 14.23 -5.65
CA PHE A 228 11.58 13.08 -4.98
C PHE A 228 12.32 11.77 -5.27
N CYS A 229 12.73 11.55 -6.52
CA CYS A 229 13.50 10.37 -6.92
C CYS A 229 14.92 10.35 -6.34
N GLN A 230 15.56 11.52 -6.18
CA GLN A 230 16.85 11.63 -5.47
C GLN A 230 16.70 11.22 -4.01
N LYS A 231 15.71 11.77 -3.29
CA LYS A 231 15.39 11.37 -1.91
C LYS A 231 15.17 9.86 -1.78
N ALA A 232 14.39 9.27 -2.71
CA ALA A 232 14.15 7.83 -2.74
C ALA A 232 15.40 7.00 -3.07
N SER A 233 16.35 7.55 -3.83
CA SER A 233 17.63 6.89 -4.15
C SER A 233 18.58 6.89 -2.95
N GLU A 234 18.58 8.00 -2.22
CA GLU A 234 19.41 8.26 -1.04
C GLU A 234 18.89 7.53 0.20
N SER A 235 17.58 7.22 0.26
CA SER A 235 16.93 6.56 1.39
C SER A 235 17.33 5.08 1.61
N LYS A 236 18.47 4.63 1.08
CA LYS A 236 19.06 3.33 1.43
C LYS A 236 19.72 3.47 2.80
N LEU A 237 19.08 2.89 3.82
CA LEU A 237 19.51 2.83 5.23
C LEU A 237 19.75 4.20 5.91
N SER A 238 18.79 4.60 6.75
CA SER A 238 19.06 5.47 7.91
C SER A 238 18.26 5.12 9.16
N ASP A 239 17.62 3.94 9.23
CA ASP A 239 16.78 3.53 10.38
C ASP A 239 17.32 2.35 11.19
N VAL A 240 18.60 1.99 11.01
CA VAL A 240 19.29 1.27 12.08
C VAL A 240 19.73 2.34 13.08
N ILE A 241 18.99 2.48 14.19
CA ILE A 241 19.45 3.31 15.31
C ILE A 241 20.52 2.49 16.03
N ASP A 242 21.74 2.56 15.52
CA ASP A 242 22.95 2.12 16.21
C ASP A 242 24.02 3.21 16.21
N ASN A 243 24.96 3.12 17.13
CA ASN A 243 26.19 3.92 17.15
C ASN A 243 27.41 3.03 16.86
N PHE A 244 27.25 2.02 15.98
CA PHE A 244 28.27 1.02 15.72
C PHE A 244 29.50 1.63 15.06
N ASP A 245 29.30 2.50 14.07
CA ASP A 245 30.41 3.16 13.38
C ASP A 245 31.26 4.02 14.32
N GLU A 246 30.62 4.80 15.19
CA GLU A 246 31.29 5.60 16.22
C GLU A 246 32.04 4.72 17.23
N SER A 247 31.38 3.68 17.74
CA SER A 247 31.98 2.73 18.69
C SER A 247 33.18 1.98 18.07
N TRP A 248 33.08 1.64 16.79
CA TRP A 248 34.15 0.97 16.04
C TRP A 248 35.37 1.88 15.85
N GLU A 249 35.18 3.14 15.49
CA GLU A 249 36.29 4.10 15.35
C GLU A 249 36.97 4.39 16.70
N ASN A 250 36.20 4.45 17.79
CA ASN A 250 36.75 4.58 19.14
C ASN A 250 37.63 3.37 19.52
N LEU A 251 37.20 2.15 19.16
CA LEU A 251 38.01 0.95 19.33
C LEU A 251 39.30 1.00 18.51
N LEU A 252 39.23 1.36 17.23
CA LEU A 252 40.44 1.47 16.39
C LEU A 252 41.40 2.51 16.96
N SER A 253 40.89 3.64 17.44
CA SER A 253 41.70 4.70 18.07
C SER A 253 42.39 4.20 19.34
N GLN A 254 41.68 3.46 20.21
CA GLN A 254 42.29 2.84 21.39
C GLN A 254 43.40 1.86 21.00
N VAL A 255 43.14 0.98 20.02
CA VAL A 255 44.13 0.00 19.57
C VAL A 255 45.37 0.69 18.98
N ARG A 256 45.21 1.76 18.20
CA ARG A 256 46.33 2.59 17.70
C ARG A 256 47.17 3.14 18.86
N ASN A 257 46.51 3.69 19.88
CA ASN A 257 47.19 4.25 21.05
C ASN A 257 47.91 3.18 21.86
N SER A 258 47.32 1.99 22.05
CA SER A 258 47.97 0.86 22.72
C SER A 258 49.23 0.41 21.94
N ILE A 259 49.14 0.29 20.61
CA ILE A 259 50.28 -0.09 19.77
C ILE A 259 51.40 0.95 19.87
N ALA A 260 51.07 2.24 19.87
CA ALA A 260 52.05 3.31 20.03
C ALA A 260 52.79 3.25 21.39
N GLN A 261 52.16 2.67 22.41
CA GLN A 261 52.74 2.41 23.73
C GLN A 261 53.41 1.03 23.84
N GLY A 262 53.47 0.26 22.75
CA GLY A 262 54.11 -1.06 22.70
C GLY A 262 53.28 -2.19 23.31
N VAL A 263 51.97 -2.00 23.52
CA VAL A 263 51.06 -2.98 24.13
C VAL A 263 49.90 -3.29 23.20
N LEU A 264 49.30 -4.47 23.33
CA LEU A 264 48.14 -4.89 22.54
C LEU A 264 46.85 -4.76 23.36
N THR A 265 45.73 -4.54 22.67
CA THR A 265 44.43 -4.39 23.33
C THR A 265 43.80 -5.76 23.54
N LYS A 266 43.62 -6.15 24.80
CA LYS A 266 43.00 -7.44 25.16
C LYS A 266 41.48 -7.37 25.07
N ILE A 267 40.89 -8.25 24.26
CA ILE A 267 39.43 -8.39 24.10
C ILE A 267 39.08 -9.88 24.14
N GLY A 268 38.17 -10.28 25.02
CA GLY A 268 37.87 -11.69 25.25
C GLY A 268 39.12 -12.50 25.58
N SER A 269 39.37 -13.57 24.81
CA SER A 269 40.51 -14.47 25.01
C SER A 269 41.79 -14.04 24.29
N TRP A 270 41.78 -12.92 23.55
CA TRP A 270 42.87 -12.57 22.64
C TRP A 270 43.37 -11.14 22.78
N ASP A 271 44.62 -10.94 22.34
CA ASP A 271 45.27 -9.64 22.22
C ASP A 271 45.24 -9.16 20.77
N TYR A 272 44.81 -7.91 20.57
CA TYR A 272 44.56 -7.33 19.26
C TYR A 272 45.50 -6.17 18.94
N GLY A 273 45.97 -6.18 17.70
CA GLY A 273 46.58 -5.05 17.01
C GLY A 273 45.83 -4.74 15.71
N LEU A 274 46.48 -4.01 14.81
CA LEU A 274 45.91 -3.63 13.51
C LEU A 274 46.65 -4.29 12.35
N SER A 275 45.89 -4.62 11.30
CA SER A 275 46.41 -5.02 10.00
C SER A 275 46.74 -3.80 9.13
N SER A 276 47.40 -4.03 7.98
CA SER A 276 47.70 -3.00 6.99
C SER A 276 46.48 -2.34 6.34
N LYS A 277 45.27 -2.90 6.56
CA LYS A 277 43.98 -2.36 6.11
C LYS A 277 43.11 -1.88 7.28
N GLU A 278 43.73 -1.55 8.41
CA GLU A 278 43.06 -1.03 9.62
C GLU A 278 41.96 -1.93 10.20
N SER A 279 41.98 -3.22 9.84
CA SER A 279 41.13 -4.25 10.47
C SER A 279 41.83 -4.83 11.69
N LEU A 280 41.07 -5.23 12.70
CA LEU A 280 41.59 -5.88 13.92
C LEU A 280 42.28 -7.19 13.57
N LYS A 281 43.47 -7.40 14.13
CA LYS A 281 44.26 -8.60 13.91
C LYS A 281 44.69 -9.16 15.26
N TYR A 282 44.49 -10.45 15.47
CA TYR A 282 45.04 -11.12 16.64
C TYR A 282 46.55 -11.19 16.55
N SER A 283 47.21 -10.86 17.65
CA SER A 283 48.63 -11.12 17.82
C SER A 283 48.87 -11.52 19.27
N SER A 284 49.25 -12.76 19.52
CA SER A 284 49.96 -13.07 20.76
C SER A 284 51.42 -12.75 20.53
N LEU A 285 52.07 -12.10 21.51
CA LEU A 285 53.52 -11.87 21.51
C LEU A 285 54.33 -13.19 21.37
N ASN A 286 53.70 -14.35 21.60
CA ASN A 286 54.33 -15.67 21.65
C ASN A 286 53.75 -16.72 20.67
N THR A 287 52.96 -16.35 19.65
CA THR A 287 52.45 -17.34 18.68
C THR A 287 53.20 -17.29 17.34
N PRO A 288 53.67 -18.44 16.80
CA PRO A 288 54.33 -18.49 15.50
C PRO A 288 53.45 -17.90 14.40
N SER A 289 54.08 -17.21 13.45
CA SER A 289 53.51 -16.41 12.35
C SER A 289 52.57 -17.13 11.36
N GLN A 290 52.12 -18.35 11.64
CA GLN A 290 51.30 -19.17 10.73
C GLN A 290 49.78 -19.08 10.95
N TYR A 291 49.29 -18.36 11.97
CA TYR A 291 47.84 -18.19 12.22
C TYR A 291 47.45 -16.72 12.43
N ASN A 292 47.74 -15.88 11.44
CA ASN A 292 47.35 -14.48 11.42
C ASN A 292 45.90 -14.33 10.90
N PHE A 293 44.91 -14.31 11.80
CA PHE A 293 43.51 -14.07 11.42
C PHE A 293 43.12 -12.60 11.57
N THR A 294 42.32 -12.12 10.63
CA THR A 294 41.80 -10.74 10.60
C THR A 294 40.32 -10.73 10.92
N ILE A 295 39.94 -9.88 11.87
CA ILE A 295 38.57 -9.49 12.16
C ILE A 295 38.26 -8.20 11.38
N THR A 296 37.27 -8.27 10.49
CA THR A 296 36.82 -7.11 9.72
C THR A 296 35.63 -6.45 10.40
N LYS A 297 35.48 -5.13 10.19
CA LYS A 297 34.32 -4.35 10.65
C LYS A 297 32.99 -5.03 10.30
N LYS A 298 32.89 -5.54 9.07
CA LYS A 298 31.70 -6.25 8.57
C LYS A 298 31.34 -7.49 9.41
N ASN A 299 32.31 -8.35 9.73
CA ASN A 299 32.03 -9.57 10.49
C ASN A 299 31.54 -9.25 11.91
N VAL A 300 32.13 -8.22 12.53
CA VAL A 300 31.71 -7.74 13.86
C VAL A 300 30.32 -7.11 13.78
N TYR A 301 30.03 -6.36 12.71
CA TYR A 301 28.69 -5.82 12.50
C TYR A 301 27.64 -6.91 12.28
N ASP A 302 27.96 -7.95 11.51
CA ASP A 302 27.07 -9.11 11.33
C ASP A 302 26.81 -9.82 12.68
N ALA A 303 27.81 -9.98 13.53
CA ALA A 303 27.65 -10.51 14.90
C ALA A 303 26.80 -9.57 15.78
N TYR A 304 26.99 -8.25 15.68
CA TYR A 304 26.21 -7.24 16.41
C TYR A 304 24.72 -7.31 16.06
N GLN A 305 24.39 -7.64 14.82
CA GLN A 305 23.02 -7.86 14.35
C GLN A 305 22.43 -9.23 14.74
N GLY A 306 23.18 -10.07 15.46
CA GLY A 306 22.78 -11.44 15.81
C GLY A 306 22.86 -12.43 14.63
N LYS A 307 23.59 -12.09 13.56
CA LYS A 307 23.81 -12.97 12.40
C LYS A 307 25.11 -13.77 12.55
N GLN A 308 25.26 -14.79 11.70
CA GLN A 308 26.55 -15.47 11.55
C GLN A 308 27.56 -14.52 10.90
N ALA A 309 28.62 -14.20 11.62
CA ALA A 309 29.69 -13.28 11.24
C ALA A 309 30.53 -13.76 10.06
N ARG A 310 30.55 -15.07 9.81
CA ARG A 310 31.18 -15.70 8.65
C ARG A 310 30.30 -16.82 8.11
N PRO A 311 30.28 -17.06 6.78
CA PRO A 311 29.53 -18.18 6.20
C PRO A 311 29.91 -19.56 6.76
N SER A 312 31.14 -19.72 7.24
CA SER A 312 31.62 -20.96 7.85
C SER A 312 31.28 -21.10 9.34
N GLY A 313 30.75 -20.05 9.98
CA GLY A 313 30.54 -19.99 11.44
C GLY A 313 31.81 -19.92 12.29
N ALA A 314 33.00 -19.97 11.67
CA ALA A 314 34.27 -19.95 12.39
C ALA A 314 34.50 -18.61 13.11
N PHE A 315 35.01 -18.67 14.35
CA PHE A 315 35.37 -17.50 15.17
C PHE A 315 34.18 -16.57 15.50
N GLN A 316 32.95 -17.08 15.47
CA GLN A 316 31.74 -16.34 15.83
C GLN A 316 31.83 -15.73 17.23
N LYS A 317 32.25 -16.55 18.21
CA LYS A 317 32.41 -16.14 19.61
C LYS A 317 33.37 -14.98 19.76
N ASP A 318 34.46 -14.95 18.98
CA ASP A 318 35.41 -13.85 19.09
C ASP A 318 34.86 -12.55 18.50
N MET A 319 33.97 -12.61 17.50
CA MET A 319 33.25 -11.43 17.00
C MET A 319 32.24 -10.92 18.03
N GLU A 320 31.55 -11.83 18.72
CA GLU A 320 30.65 -11.50 19.83
C GLU A 320 31.41 -10.90 21.02
N ASP A 321 32.60 -11.40 21.34
CA ASP A 321 33.48 -10.84 22.37
C ASP A 321 33.87 -9.38 22.02
N VAL A 322 34.14 -9.09 20.75
CA VAL A 322 34.38 -7.71 20.29
C VAL A 322 33.13 -6.84 20.42
N VAL A 323 31.94 -7.34 20.04
CA VAL A 323 30.68 -6.61 20.24
C VAL A 323 30.43 -6.29 21.72
N ASN A 324 30.63 -7.28 22.60
CA ASN A 324 30.47 -7.09 24.05
C ASN A 324 31.47 -6.08 24.61
N TYR A 325 32.70 -6.09 24.09
CA TYR A 325 33.70 -5.08 24.42
C TYR A 325 33.27 -3.68 23.99
N LEU A 326 32.71 -3.54 22.79
CA LEU A 326 32.18 -2.26 22.30
C LEU A 326 31.03 -1.74 23.19
N LYS A 327 30.11 -2.63 23.60
CA LYS A 327 29.03 -2.29 24.53
C LYS A 327 29.56 -1.79 25.88
N SER A 328 30.55 -2.50 26.42
CA SER A 328 31.05 -2.24 27.78
C SER A 328 31.97 -1.02 27.86
N ASN A 329 32.76 -0.73 26.81
CA ASN A 329 33.80 0.29 26.86
C ASN A 329 33.47 1.55 26.04
N PHE A 330 32.60 1.46 25.04
CA PHE A 330 32.25 2.58 24.14
C PHE A 330 30.75 2.87 24.07
N GLY A 331 29.94 2.21 24.90
CA GLY A 331 28.50 2.47 24.96
C GLY A 331 27.77 2.11 23.67
N LEU A 332 28.19 1.04 22.99
CA LEU A 332 27.46 0.51 21.83
C LEU A 332 26.01 0.19 22.24
N LEU A 333 25.05 0.82 21.57
CA LEU A 333 23.62 0.64 21.80
C LEU A 333 23.19 -0.79 21.42
N GLU A 334 22.10 -1.27 22.02
CA GLU A 334 21.47 -2.51 21.57
C GLU A 334 20.98 -2.38 20.13
N PHE A 335 21.19 -3.42 19.33
CA PHE A 335 20.71 -3.42 17.95
C PHE A 335 19.18 -3.46 17.93
N VAL A 336 18.55 -2.35 17.56
CA VAL A 336 17.09 -2.26 17.40
C VAL A 336 16.75 -2.27 15.91
N ASN A 337 16.26 -3.40 15.42
CA ASN A 337 15.68 -3.49 14.09
C ASN A 337 14.21 -3.05 14.15
N LYS A 338 13.92 -1.77 13.90
CA LYS A 338 12.56 -1.32 13.62
C LYS A 338 12.15 -1.78 12.23
N GLN A 339 11.74 -3.03 12.09
CA GLN A 339 11.11 -3.52 10.87
C GLN A 339 9.80 -4.25 11.17
N GLU A 340 8.69 -3.58 10.86
CA GLU A 340 7.57 -4.20 10.14
C GLU A 340 7.21 -3.28 8.96
N ASN A 341 7.94 -3.44 7.84
CA ASN A 341 7.46 -3.30 6.44
C ASN A 341 8.63 -3.02 5.49
N THR A 342 9.13 -4.07 4.84
CA THR A 342 9.61 -4.14 3.43
C THR A 342 10.48 -5.39 3.28
N LYS A 343 10.25 -6.17 2.21
CA LYS A 343 10.92 -7.47 2.00
C LYS A 343 12.46 -7.42 1.91
N ASN A 344 13.09 -6.24 1.90
CA ASN A 344 14.54 -6.05 1.70
C ASN A 344 15.15 -4.81 2.41
N GLY A 345 14.44 -4.14 3.35
CA GLY A 345 14.97 -2.96 4.06
C GLY A 345 15.12 -1.69 3.21
N ILE A 346 14.35 -1.55 2.14
CA ILE A 346 14.28 -0.35 1.28
C ILE A 346 12.93 0.32 1.51
N LYS A 347 12.93 1.58 1.97
CA LYS A 347 11.71 2.37 2.18
C LYS A 347 10.97 2.59 0.86
N ASN A 348 9.65 2.40 0.86
CA ASN A 348 8.79 2.71 -0.28
C ASN A 348 8.51 4.21 -0.34
N PHE A 349 8.51 4.76 -1.55
CA PHE A 349 8.20 6.16 -1.84
C PHE A 349 7.00 6.20 -2.77
N VAL A 350 5.96 6.96 -2.45
CA VAL A 350 4.73 7.04 -3.23
C VAL A 350 4.51 8.45 -3.74
N PHE A 351 4.42 8.58 -5.07
CA PHE A 351 4.16 9.84 -5.76
C PHE A 351 2.75 9.81 -6.36
N VAL A 352 1.86 10.69 -5.88
CA VAL A 352 0.49 10.80 -6.36
C VAL A 352 0.37 11.95 -7.35
N ILE A 353 -0.21 11.66 -8.52
CA ILE A 353 -0.50 12.64 -9.57
C ILE A 353 -2.01 12.71 -9.74
N ASP A 354 -2.63 13.71 -9.15
CA ASP A 354 -4.05 13.96 -9.34
C ASP A 354 -4.32 14.66 -10.67
N GLU A 355 -5.49 14.40 -11.23
CA GLU A 355 -5.91 14.91 -12.55
C GLU A 355 -4.84 14.71 -13.64
N ILE A 356 -4.22 13.51 -13.66
CA ILE A 356 -3.05 13.21 -14.51
C ILE A 356 -3.30 13.48 -16.00
N ASN A 357 -4.55 13.37 -16.46
CA ASN A 357 -4.97 13.63 -17.82
C ASN A 357 -5.13 15.12 -18.19
N ARG A 358 -4.98 16.06 -17.24
CA ARG A 358 -5.05 17.51 -17.50
C ARG A 358 -3.73 18.15 -17.92
N GLY A 359 -2.64 17.39 -17.90
CA GLY A 359 -1.34 17.82 -18.40
C GLY A 359 -0.89 16.98 -19.59
N GLU A 360 -0.03 17.53 -20.44
CA GLU A 360 0.57 16.79 -21.56
C GLU A 360 1.68 15.87 -21.03
N ILE A 361 1.29 14.68 -20.57
CA ILE A 361 2.16 13.80 -19.78
C ILE A 361 3.45 13.44 -20.52
N SER A 362 3.38 13.23 -21.85
CA SER A 362 4.56 12.98 -22.69
C SER A 362 5.58 14.11 -22.60
N LYS A 363 5.12 15.36 -22.60
CA LYS A 363 5.96 16.55 -22.45
C LYS A 363 6.46 16.73 -21.01
N ILE A 364 5.59 16.50 -20.03
CA ILE A 364 5.92 16.65 -18.61
C ILE A 364 7.00 15.65 -18.18
N PHE A 365 6.87 14.38 -18.55
CA PHE A 365 7.86 13.36 -18.21
C PHE A 365 9.10 13.41 -19.11
N GLY A 366 8.98 13.89 -20.35
CA GLY A 366 10.07 13.94 -21.32
C GLY A 366 10.79 12.60 -21.45
N GLU A 367 12.10 12.59 -21.20
CA GLU A 367 12.95 11.40 -21.33
C GLU A 367 12.70 10.39 -20.20
N LEU A 368 12.21 10.86 -19.04
CA LEU A 368 11.88 10.00 -17.89
C LEU A 368 10.79 9.01 -18.23
N PHE A 369 10.03 9.28 -19.29
CA PHE A 369 9.03 8.37 -19.80
C PHE A 369 9.60 6.96 -19.98
N PHE A 370 10.85 6.82 -20.47
CA PHE A 370 11.51 5.51 -20.56
C PHE A 370 11.75 4.88 -19.19
N SER A 371 12.24 5.67 -18.23
CA SER A 371 12.56 5.24 -16.86
C SER A 371 11.33 4.93 -16.00
N ILE A 372 10.13 5.37 -16.39
CA ILE A 372 8.90 5.02 -15.66
C ILE A 372 8.39 3.62 -15.91
N ASP A 373 8.75 3.03 -17.03
CA ASP A 373 8.36 1.66 -17.34
C ASP A 373 8.95 0.72 -16.24
N PRO A 374 8.13 -0.12 -15.59
CA PRO A 374 8.59 -0.99 -14.51
C PRO A 374 9.77 -1.89 -14.90
N SER A 375 9.87 -2.23 -16.19
CA SER A 375 10.98 -3.04 -16.71
C SER A 375 12.30 -2.27 -16.84
N TYR A 376 12.27 -0.94 -16.80
CA TYR A 376 13.42 -0.04 -16.95
C TYR A 376 13.72 0.82 -15.70
N ARG A 377 13.08 0.58 -14.56
CA ARG A 377 13.43 1.26 -13.28
C ARG A 377 14.90 1.05 -12.88
N GLY A 378 15.47 1.98 -12.11
CA GLY A 378 16.87 1.90 -11.67
C GLY A 378 17.89 2.22 -12.78
N LYS A 379 19.16 1.90 -12.55
CA LYS A 379 20.29 2.26 -13.45
C LYS A 379 20.12 1.77 -14.90
N LYS A 380 19.33 0.72 -15.14
CA LYS A 380 19.07 0.18 -16.49
C LYS A 380 18.23 1.09 -17.37
N GLY A 381 17.40 1.96 -16.79
CA GLY A 381 16.65 3.00 -17.51
C GLY A 381 17.15 4.39 -17.17
N ALA A 382 18.47 4.52 -16.98
CA ALA A 382 19.11 5.82 -16.83
C ALA A 382 19.05 6.60 -18.15
N VAL A 383 18.71 7.87 -18.04
CA VAL A 383 18.55 8.81 -19.14
C VAL A 383 19.32 10.09 -18.84
N LYS A 384 19.76 10.77 -19.90
CA LYS A 384 20.21 12.16 -19.80
C LYS A 384 18.99 13.06 -19.92
N THR A 385 18.82 13.98 -18.98
CA THR A 385 17.75 14.97 -18.98
C THR A 385 18.02 16.09 -19.97
N GLN A 386 17.02 16.92 -20.26
CA GLN A 386 17.13 18.01 -21.25
C GLN A 386 18.22 19.02 -20.92
N TYR A 387 18.47 19.26 -19.63
CA TYR A 387 19.48 20.20 -19.17
C TYR A 387 20.78 19.50 -18.72
N SER A 388 20.98 18.24 -19.10
CA SER A 388 22.19 17.46 -18.73
C SER A 388 23.52 18.08 -19.15
N ASN A 389 23.53 18.93 -20.18
CA ASN A 389 24.73 19.68 -20.59
C ASN A 389 25.09 20.82 -19.62
N LEU A 390 24.18 21.18 -18.70
CA LEU A 390 24.39 22.19 -17.65
C LEU A 390 24.72 21.55 -16.29
N HIS A 391 24.78 20.22 -16.22
CA HIS A 391 25.19 19.52 -14.99
C HIS A 391 26.71 19.64 -14.81
N ASP A 392 27.17 19.77 -13.56
CA ASP A 392 28.61 19.86 -13.25
C ASP A 392 29.39 18.59 -13.68
N ASN A 393 28.69 17.45 -13.73
CA ASN A 393 29.25 16.17 -14.14
C ASN A 393 28.62 15.70 -15.45
N GLU A 394 29.38 15.71 -16.55
CA GLU A 394 28.91 15.26 -17.89
C GLU A 394 28.46 13.79 -17.95
N ARG A 395 28.84 12.99 -16.94
CA ARG A 395 28.45 11.58 -16.78
C ARG A 395 27.21 11.40 -15.89
N GLU A 396 26.68 12.48 -15.34
CA GLU A 396 25.45 12.44 -14.56
C GLU A 396 24.30 11.94 -15.44
N VAL A 397 23.51 11.05 -14.85
CA VAL A 397 22.33 10.46 -15.48
C VAL A 397 21.26 10.32 -14.42
N PHE A 398 20.02 10.49 -14.84
CA PHE A 398 18.86 10.32 -13.98
C PHE A 398 18.17 9.00 -14.28
N PHE A 399 17.68 8.33 -13.24
CA PHE A 399 16.75 7.22 -13.38
C PHE A 399 15.73 7.28 -12.24
N VAL A 400 14.56 6.69 -12.45
CA VAL A 400 13.60 6.55 -11.37
C VAL A 400 13.88 5.28 -10.55
N PRO A 401 13.98 5.36 -9.22
CA PRO A 401 14.29 4.21 -8.37
C PRO A 401 13.21 3.12 -8.35
N GLU A 402 13.62 1.90 -8.04
CA GLU A 402 12.75 0.71 -7.92
C GLU A 402 11.75 0.80 -6.74
N ASN A 403 12.06 1.64 -5.75
CA ASN A 403 11.24 1.91 -4.57
C ASN A 403 10.31 3.12 -4.73
N VAL A 404 10.27 3.75 -5.91
CA VAL A 404 9.28 4.79 -6.24
C VAL A 404 8.07 4.14 -6.90
N PHE A 405 6.89 4.47 -6.37
CA PHE A 405 5.59 4.03 -6.85
C PHE A 405 4.78 5.24 -7.28
N ILE A 406 4.07 5.15 -8.41
CA ILE A 406 3.26 6.24 -8.95
C ILE A 406 1.79 5.86 -8.93
N ILE A 407 0.94 6.73 -8.39
CA ILE A 407 -0.51 6.58 -8.43
C ILE A 407 -1.09 7.81 -9.13
N GLY A 408 -1.64 7.62 -10.33
CA GLY A 408 -2.41 8.65 -11.02
C GLY A 408 -3.89 8.58 -10.68
N SER A 409 -4.59 9.70 -10.61
CA SER A 409 -6.05 9.74 -10.68
C SER A 409 -6.52 10.58 -11.87
N MET A 410 -7.58 10.13 -12.54
CA MET A 410 -8.19 10.85 -13.66
C MET A 410 -9.70 10.70 -13.69
N ASN A 411 -10.39 11.74 -14.14
CA ASN A 411 -11.80 11.66 -14.50
C ASN A 411 -11.94 11.33 -15.99
N ASP A 412 -12.88 10.44 -16.30
CA ASP A 412 -13.06 9.93 -17.66
C ASP A 412 -13.70 10.96 -18.62
N ILE A 413 -14.48 11.92 -18.09
CA ILE A 413 -15.33 12.82 -18.87
C ILE A 413 -14.80 14.25 -19.00
N ASP A 414 -13.64 14.54 -18.42
CA ASP A 414 -13.09 15.89 -18.47
C ASP A 414 -12.86 16.29 -19.93
N ARG A 415 -13.45 17.43 -20.34
CA ARG A 415 -13.47 17.86 -21.75
C ARG A 415 -12.14 18.45 -22.23
N SER A 416 -11.25 18.81 -21.31
CA SER A 416 -9.95 19.45 -21.56
C SER A 416 -8.79 18.50 -21.27
N VAL A 417 -8.92 17.24 -21.69
CA VAL A 417 -7.97 16.18 -21.35
C VAL A 417 -7.06 15.84 -22.52
N GLU A 418 -5.80 15.62 -22.20
CA GLU A 418 -4.83 15.08 -23.12
C GLU A 418 -5.07 13.58 -23.31
N SER A 419 -5.04 13.13 -24.56
CA SER A 419 -5.26 11.72 -24.87
C SER A 419 -4.02 10.89 -24.50
N PHE A 420 -4.20 9.87 -23.68
CA PHE A 420 -3.14 8.90 -23.41
C PHE A 420 -2.84 8.05 -24.65
N ASP A 421 -1.64 8.19 -25.18
CA ASP A 421 -1.14 7.32 -26.26
C ASP A 421 -0.96 5.86 -25.78
N PHE A 422 -0.96 4.92 -26.72
CA PHE A 422 -0.76 3.49 -26.47
C PHE A 422 0.56 3.20 -25.76
N ALA A 423 1.63 3.95 -26.06
CA ALA A 423 2.90 3.82 -25.37
C ALA A 423 2.79 4.12 -23.87
N MET A 424 1.93 5.08 -23.50
CA MET A 424 1.66 5.45 -22.11
C MET A 424 0.81 4.40 -21.42
N ARG A 425 -0.26 3.96 -22.09
CA ARG A 425 -1.18 2.95 -21.54
C ARG A 425 -0.46 1.66 -21.11
N ARG A 426 0.65 1.31 -21.77
CA ARG A 426 1.47 0.13 -21.44
C ARG A 426 2.26 0.26 -20.12
N ARG A 427 2.53 1.48 -19.65
CA ARG A 427 3.43 1.76 -18.50
C ARG A 427 2.68 1.96 -17.19
N PHE A 428 1.35 2.03 -17.27
CA PHE A 428 0.44 2.16 -16.14
C PHE A 428 -0.56 1.02 -16.16
N THR A 429 -0.90 0.50 -14.98
CA THR A 429 -2.04 -0.38 -14.83
C THR A 429 -3.30 0.43 -14.55
N TRP A 430 -4.33 0.22 -15.35
CA TRP A 430 -5.57 0.98 -15.29
C TRP A 430 -6.56 0.29 -14.37
N VAL A 431 -7.08 1.04 -13.41
CA VAL A 431 -8.00 0.55 -12.38
C VAL A 431 -9.22 1.44 -12.36
N GLU A 432 -10.34 0.91 -12.85
CA GLU A 432 -11.61 1.62 -12.82
C GLU A 432 -12.26 1.52 -11.43
N ILE A 433 -12.57 2.69 -10.87
CA ILE A 433 -13.37 2.87 -9.66
C ILE A 433 -14.77 3.29 -10.08
N THR A 434 -15.66 2.29 -10.16
CA THR A 434 -17.07 2.50 -10.51
C THR A 434 -17.82 3.20 -9.38
N ALA A 435 -18.96 3.82 -9.70
CA ALA A 435 -19.83 4.43 -8.69
C ALA A 435 -20.25 3.42 -7.61
N GLU A 436 -20.62 2.20 -8.00
CA GLU A 436 -20.96 1.11 -7.08
C GLU A 436 -19.81 0.77 -6.12
N LYS A 437 -18.59 0.55 -6.64
CA LYS A 437 -17.40 0.31 -5.80
C LYS A 437 -17.13 1.50 -4.88
N SER A 438 -17.32 2.73 -5.35
CA SER A 438 -17.12 3.92 -4.52
C SER A 438 -18.08 3.97 -3.34
N ALA A 439 -19.33 3.52 -3.51
CA ALA A 439 -20.30 3.48 -2.43
C ALA A 439 -19.98 2.43 -1.37
N ASP A 440 -19.40 1.30 -1.78
CA ASP A 440 -18.84 0.32 -0.85
C ASP A 440 -17.62 0.88 -0.10
N ASN A 441 -16.66 1.46 -0.84
CA ASN A 441 -15.42 2.02 -0.26
C ASN A 441 -15.71 3.12 0.76
N MET A 442 -16.74 3.93 0.51
CA MET A 442 -17.17 5.04 1.38
C MET A 442 -18.22 4.63 2.41
N ASN A 443 -18.55 3.33 2.50
CA ASN A 443 -19.51 2.78 3.46
C ASN A 443 -20.90 3.43 3.42
N LEU A 444 -21.36 3.89 2.24
CA LEU A 444 -22.67 4.54 2.11
C LEU A 444 -23.80 3.67 2.68
N PRO A 445 -24.83 4.27 3.33
CA PRO A 445 -26.03 3.56 3.74
C PRO A 445 -26.83 3.05 2.53
N ASP A 446 -27.57 1.96 2.71
CA ASP A 446 -28.34 1.33 1.61
C ASP A 446 -29.33 2.30 0.96
N LYS A 447 -29.93 3.20 1.74
CA LYS A 447 -30.80 4.26 1.20
C LYS A 447 -30.08 5.16 0.20
N ALA A 448 -28.85 5.59 0.52
CA ALA A 448 -28.04 6.42 -0.40
C ALA A 448 -27.56 5.59 -1.61
N LYS A 449 -27.15 4.33 -1.39
CA LYS A 449 -26.76 3.40 -2.45
C LYS A 449 -27.87 3.20 -3.48
N ASN A 450 -29.09 2.95 -3.04
CA ASN A 450 -30.23 2.72 -3.93
C ASN A 450 -30.54 3.98 -4.75
N LYS A 451 -30.57 5.17 -4.14
CA LYS A 451 -30.78 6.43 -4.86
C LYS A 451 -29.70 6.68 -5.92
N MET A 452 -28.44 6.45 -5.56
CA MET A 452 -27.31 6.58 -6.48
C MET A 452 -27.39 5.56 -7.62
N ALA A 453 -27.74 4.30 -7.33
CA ALA A 453 -27.87 3.25 -8.33
C ALA A 453 -29.01 3.52 -9.31
N ASN A 454 -30.21 3.86 -8.80
CA ASN A 454 -31.37 4.22 -9.63
C ASN A 454 -31.06 5.41 -10.56
N LEU A 455 -30.40 6.43 -10.02
CA LEU A 455 -29.97 7.58 -10.81
C LEU A 455 -28.98 7.17 -11.91
N ASN A 456 -27.94 6.40 -11.57
CA ASN A 456 -26.91 5.99 -12.51
C ASN A 456 -27.42 5.05 -13.60
N GLU A 457 -28.39 4.18 -13.27
CA GLU A 457 -29.07 3.34 -14.27
C GLU A 457 -29.77 4.22 -15.32
N GLN A 458 -30.51 5.26 -14.87
CA GLN A 458 -31.15 6.19 -15.81
C GLN A 458 -30.17 7.05 -16.59
N ILE A 459 -29.04 7.46 -16.00
CA ILE A 459 -27.97 8.17 -16.73
C ILE A 459 -27.47 7.31 -17.88
N SER A 460 -27.25 6.01 -17.67
CA SER A 460 -26.78 5.09 -18.72
C SER A 460 -27.78 4.86 -19.85
N LEU A 461 -29.07 5.17 -19.65
CA LEU A 461 -30.09 5.06 -20.69
C LEU A 461 -30.13 6.29 -21.63
N ILE A 462 -29.48 7.38 -21.24
CA ILE A 462 -29.42 8.60 -22.03
C ILE A 462 -28.39 8.44 -23.15
N GLU A 463 -28.84 8.56 -24.41
CA GLU A 463 -27.95 8.53 -25.57
C GLU A 463 -26.80 9.55 -25.45
N GLY A 464 -25.58 9.09 -25.66
CA GLY A 464 -24.36 9.91 -25.52
C GLY A 464 -23.76 9.94 -24.10
N LEU A 465 -24.49 9.49 -23.09
CA LEU A 465 -23.96 9.27 -21.74
C LEU A 465 -23.68 7.79 -21.50
N ASN A 466 -22.69 7.51 -20.65
CA ASN A 466 -22.27 6.15 -20.30
C ASN A 466 -21.77 6.13 -18.84
N ASN A 467 -21.19 5.03 -18.41
CA ASN A 467 -20.75 4.84 -17.02
C ASN A 467 -19.74 5.90 -16.52
N SER A 468 -18.99 6.54 -17.42
CA SER A 468 -18.08 7.64 -17.09
C SER A 468 -18.81 8.89 -16.59
N TYR A 469 -20.10 9.03 -16.88
CA TYR A 469 -20.99 10.10 -16.40
C TYR A 469 -21.75 9.74 -15.12
N HIS A 470 -21.50 8.57 -14.52
CA HIS A 470 -22.14 8.21 -13.26
C HIS A 470 -21.80 9.19 -12.13
N ILE A 471 -22.73 9.30 -11.19
CA ILE A 471 -22.54 10.04 -9.94
C ILE A 471 -21.89 9.09 -8.94
N GLY A 472 -20.69 9.44 -8.47
CA GLY A 472 -19.98 8.69 -7.44
C GLY A 472 -20.47 8.98 -6.01
N ALA A 473 -20.02 8.15 -5.08
CA ALA A 473 -20.46 8.17 -3.68
C ALA A 473 -20.12 9.45 -2.91
N ALA A 474 -19.06 10.19 -3.29
CA ALA A 474 -18.63 11.39 -2.57
C ALA A 474 -19.70 12.50 -2.57
N TYR A 475 -20.60 12.54 -3.56
CA TYR A 475 -21.70 13.50 -3.60
C TYR A 475 -22.65 13.37 -2.41
N PHE A 476 -22.75 12.16 -1.84
CA PHE A 476 -23.61 11.80 -0.71
C PHE A 476 -22.90 11.90 0.65
N LEU A 477 -21.67 12.43 0.71
CA LEU A 477 -20.94 12.64 1.95
C LEU A 477 -20.86 14.14 2.29
N ASP A 478 -20.75 14.47 3.58
CA ASP A 478 -20.37 15.82 4.02
C ASP A 478 -18.84 16.01 4.00
N SER A 479 -18.38 17.15 4.53
CA SER A 479 -16.95 17.49 4.60
C SER A 479 -16.13 16.56 5.48
N ASP A 480 -16.77 15.91 6.46
CA ASP A 480 -16.12 14.98 7.39
C ASP A 480 -16.19 13.53 6.88
N GLY A 481 -16.72 13.32 5.66
CA GLY A 481 -16.90 12.01 5.07
C GLY A 481 -18.08 11.23 5.67
N ILE A 482 -18.98 11.91 6.38
CA ILE A 482 -20.17 11.29 6.98
C ILE A 482 -21.29 11.25 5.94
N PRO A 483 -22.01 10.12 5.79
CA PRO A 483 -23.14 10.04 4.89
C PRO A 483 -24.24 11.03 5.23
N ARG A 484 -24.67 11.78 4.22
CA ARG A 484 -25.75 12.74 4.31
C ARG A 484 -27.12 12.05 4.27
N GLU A 485 -28.05 12.55 5.06
CA GLU A 485 -29.45 12.09 5.08
C GLU A 485 -30.41 13.08 4.40
N ASP A 486 -29.96 14.32 4.16
CA ASP A 486 -30.71 15.41 3.53
C ASP A 486 -30.66 15.32 2.00
N PHE A 487 -31.18 14.22 1.46
CA PHE A 487 -31.13 13.88 0.02
C PHE A 487 -31.69 14.97 -0.91
N ASN A 488 -32.66 15.77 -0.45
CA ASN A 488 -33.17 16.90 -1.25
C ASN A 488 -32.10 17.97 -1.46
N LEU A 489 -31.34 18.32 -0.41
CA LEU A 489 -30.26 19.30 -0.51
C LEU A 489 -29.08 18.73 -1.31
N VAL A 490 -28.80 17.43 -1.19
CA VAL A 490 -27.81 16.75 -2.04
C VAL A 490 -28.20 16.84 -3.51
N TRP A 491 -29.47 16.62 -3.83
CA TRP A 491 -29.98 16.78 -5.19
C TRP A 491 -29.86 18.22 -5.67
N ASP A 492 -30.51 19.16 -4.99
CA ASP A 492 -30.69 20.54 -5.45
C ASP A 492 -29.35 21.28 -5.63
N PHE A 493 -28.39 21.06 -4.72
CA PHE A 493 -27.15 21.84 -4.68
C PHE A 493 -25.91 21.13 -5.22
N ARG A 494 -25.96 19.81 -5.44
CA ARG A 494 -24.77 19.05 -5.88
C ARG A 494 -25.00 18.23 -7.14
N ILE A 495 -26.09 17.47 -7.19
CA ILE A 495 -26.34 16.55 -8.31
C ILE A 495 -27.01 17.28 -9.49
N GLU A 496 -28.09 18.02 -9.26
CA GLU A 496 -28.83 18.69 -10.33
C GLU A 496 -27.98 19.68 -11.14
N PRO A 497 -27.13 20.53 -10.52
CA PRO A 497 -26.26 21.44 -11.28
C PRO A 497 -25.26 20.70 -12.18
N LEU A 498 -24.73 19.56 -11.74
CA LEU A 498 -23.83 18.73 -12.54
C LEU A 498 -24.55 18.10 -13.73
N LEU A 499 -25.75 17.54 -13.50
CA LEU A 499 -26.56 16.95 -14.56
C LEU A 499 -26.98 18.00 -15.61
N LYS A 500 -27.23 19.24 -15.20
CA LYS A 500 -27.45 20.37 -16.12
C LYS A 500 -26.28 20.59 -17.07
N GLU A 501 -25.04 20.46 -16.60
CA GLU A 501 -23.85 20.55 -17.45
C GLU A 501 -23.66 19.32 -18.36
N TYR A 502 -24.00 18.13 -17.89
CA TYR A 502 -23.96 16.91 -18.72
C TYR A 502 -24.96 16.99 -19.88
N LEU A 503 -26.17 17.46 -19.58
CA LEU A 503 -27.27 17.58 -20.54
C LEU A 503 -27.24 18.90 -21.31
N ARG A 504 -26.22 19.73 -21.11
CA ARG A 504 -26.08 21.00 -21.82
C ARG A 504 -25.98 20.75 -23.33
N GLY A 505 -26.92 21.30 -24.07
CA GLY A 505 -27.01 21.13 -25.52
C GLY A 505 -27.96 20.01 -25.96
N TYR A 506 -28.54 19.24 -25.04
CA TYR A 506 -29.63 18.32 -25.36
C TYR A 506 -30.95 19.12 -25.52
N PRO A 507 -31.75 18.88 -26.58
CA PRO A 507 -32.99 19.63 -26.83
C PRO A 507 -34.02 19.49 -25.69
N ASP A 508 -34.00 18.36 -25.01
CA ASP A 508 -34.95 17.89 -23.99
C ASP A 508 -34.24 17.74 -22.62
N GLY A 509 -33.21 18.57 -22.38
CA GLY A 509 -32.40 18.54 -21.15
C GLY A 509 -33.22 18.74 -19.86
N GLU A 510 -34.16 19.67 -19.83
CA GLU A 510 -35.01 19.91 -18.65
C GLU A 510 -35.93 18.72 -18.34
N GLU A 511 -36.55 18.13 -19.37
CA GLU A 511 -37.39 16.94 -19.21
C GLU A 511 -36.57 15.74 -18.71
N ARG A 512 -35.34 15.57 -19.23
CA ARG A 512 -34.42 14.52 -18.77
C ARG A 512 -34.02 14.71 -17.31
N ILE A 513 -33.81 15.94 -16.84
CA ILE A 513 -33.54 16.21 -15.42
C ILE A 513 -34.72 15.76 -14.55
N GLU A 514 -35.95 16.01 -14.96
CA GLU A 514 -37.15 15.56 -14.22
C GLU A 514 -37.25 14.04 -14.17
N ILE A 515 -36.91 13.33 -15.25
CA ILE A 515 -36.83 11.86 -15.28
C ILE A 515 -35.75 11.37 -14.29
N LEU A 516 -34.57 11.98 -14.31
CA LEU A 516 -33.47 11.65 -13.40
C LEU A 516 -33.85 11.93 -11.94
N LYS A 517 -34.58 13.03 -11.66
CA LYS A 517 -35.08 13.38 -10.32
C LYS A 517 -36.09 12.37 -9.81
N LYS A 518 -36.99 11.88 -10.68
CA LYS A 518 -37.92 10.81 -10.34
C LYS A 518 -37.19 9.52 -9.98
N ALA A 519 -36.17 9.13 -10.73
CA ALA A 519 -35.39 7.94 -10.45
C ALA A 519 -34.55 8.05 -9.17
N TYR A 520 -33.97 9.21 -8.91
CA TYR A 520 -33.30 9.49 -7.64
C TYR A 520 -34.26 9.39 -6.43
N ASN A 521 -35.55 9.66 -6.62
CA ASN A 521 -36.56 9.64 -5.57
C ASN A 521 -37.28 8.29 -5.39
N ALA A 522 -37.24 7.41 -6.39
CA ALA A 522 -37.66 6.02 -6.31
C ALA A 522 -36.76 5.24 -5.35
#